data_AF-D9R1N3-F1
#
_entry.id   AF-D9R1N3-F1
#
_cell.length_a   1.000
_cell.length_b   1.000
_cell.length_c   1.000
_cell.angle_alpha   90.00
_cell.angle_beta   90.00
_cell.angle_gamma   90.00
#
_symmetry.space_group_name_H-M   'P 1'
#
loop_
_entity.id
_entity.type
_entity.pdbx_description
1 polymer ?
#
loop_
_entity_poly.entity_id
_entity_poly.type
_entity_poly.pdbx_seq_one_letter_code
_entity_poly.pdbx_strand_id
1 'polypeptide(L)' 'MQKVIIYFTPSELAAVRGISLSSLFEAIRQKQIPYVKTEEGMKIPVTYYIDNDS' A
#
# COMPACT_ATOMS: atom_id res chain seq x y z
N MET A 1 -3.11 -11.08 -17.82
CA MET A 1 -3.37 -10.18 -16.67
C MET A 1 -3.70 -10.97 -15.42
N GLN A 2 -2.70 -11.19 -14.56
CA GLN A 2 -2.88 -11.75 -13.22
C GLN A 2 -3.01 -10.61 -12.20
N LYS A 3 -4.00 -10.70 -11.31
CA LYS A 3 -4.19 -9.75 -10.21
C LYS A 3 -3.44 -10.24 -8.98
N VAL A 4 -2.59 -9.39 -8.41
CA VAL A 4 -1.85 -9.66 -7.17
C VAL A 4 -2.13 -8.53 -6.17
N ILE A 5 -2.40 -8.88 -4.92
CA ILE A 5 -2.52 -7.90 -3.82
C ILE A 5 -1.27 -8.03 -2.95
N ILE A 6 -0.55 -6.93 -2.81
CA ILE A 6 0.63 -6.84 -1.94
C ILE A 6 0.26 -5.98 -0.73
N TYR A 7 0.63 -6.46 0.46
CA TYR A 7 0.39 -5.77 1.72
C TYR A 7 1.66 -5.09 2.19
N PHE A 8 1.67 -3.77 2.19
CA PHE A 8 2.80 -2.97 2.64
C PHE A 8 2.58 -2.41 4.04
N THR A 9 3.64 -2.29 4.83
CA THR A 9 3.68 -1.35 5.95
C THR A 9 3.67 0.10 5.43
N PRO A 10 3.32 1.09 6.27
CA PRO A 10 3.36 2.50 5.87
C PRO A 10 4.73 2.93 5.32
N SER A 11 5.83 2.50 5.97
CA SER A 11 7.19 2.86 5.55
C SER A 11 7.55 2.27 4.19
N GLU A 12 7.20 1.01 3.93
CA GLU A 12 7.45 0.37 2.64
C GLU A 12 6.67 1.06 1.52
N LEU A 13 5.40 1.38 1.75
CA LEU A 13 4.59 2.03 0.72
C LEU A 13 5.08 3.46 0.43
N ALA A 14 5.49 4.20 1.46
CA ALA A 14 6.09 5.52 1.30
C ALA A 14 7.34 5.46 0.42
N ALA A 15 8.21 4.49 0.66
CA ALA A 15 9.42 4.26 -0.14
C ALA A 15 9.09 3.90 -1.60
N VAL A 16 8.18 2.93 -1.82
CA VAL A 16 7.77 2.51 -3.18
C VAL A 16 7.15 3.65 -3.99
N ARG A 17 6.36 4.53 -3.34
CA ARG A 17 5.71 5.66 -4.00
C ARG A 17 6.55 6.94 -4.08
N GLY A 18 7.72 6.97 -3.43
CA GLY A 18 8.54 8.17 -3.35
C GLY A 18 7.86 9.34 -2.62
N ILE A 19 7.00 9.05 -1.63
CA ILE A 19 6.31 10.07 -0.82
C ILE A 19 6.78 10.05 0.62
N SER A 20 6.62 11.16 1.34
CA SER A 20 6.91 11.17 2.78
C SER A 20 5.90 10.33 3.56
N LEU A 21 6.36 9.77 4.67
CA LEU A 21 5.51 9.03 5.59
C LEU A 21 4.38 9.91 6.16
N SER A 22 4.65 11.19 6.39
CA SER A 22 3.65 12.17 6.82
C SER A 22 2.52 12.35 5.80
N SER A 23 2.84 12.53 4.52
CA SER A 23 1.85 12.66 3.45
C SER A 23 1.03 11.38 3.28
N LEU A 24 1.67 10.21 3.44
CA LEU A 24 0.96 8.93 3.44
C LEU A 24 -0.06 8.86 4.59
N PHE A 25 0.34 9.21 5.82
CA PHE A 25 -0.57 9.20 6.97
C PHE A 25 -1.70 10.22 6.84
N GLU A 26 -1.44 11.39 6.25
CA GLU A 26 -2.48 12.36 5.93
C GLU A 26 -3.53 11.78 4.97
N ALA A 27 -3.10 11.09 3.91
CA ALA A 27 -4.02 10.43 2.97
C ALA A 27 -4.82 9.29 3.64
N ILE A 28 -4.20 8.53 4.54
CA ILE A 28 -4.91 7.52 5.36
C ILE A 28 -5.97 8.18 6.25
N ARG A 29 -5.61 9.27 6.94
CA ARG A 29 -6.50 10.04 7.82
C ARG A 29 -7.69 10.61 7.06
N GLN A 30 -7.47 11.05 5.82
CA GLN A 30 -8.49 11.56 4.90
C GLN A 30 -9.30 10.45 4.19
N LYS A 31 -9.10 9.17 4.56
CA LYS A 31 -9.78 8.00 3.98
C LYS A 31 -9.52 7.79 2.47
N GLN A 32 -8.43 8.34 1.95
CA GLN A 32 -8.03 8.18 0.55
C GLN A 32 -7.25 6.88 0.32
N ILE A 33 -6.59 6.36 1.37
CA ILE A 33 -5.83 5.11 1.31
C ILE A 33 -6.44 4.13 2.33
N PRO A 34 -6.91 2.95 1.88
CA PRO A 34 -7.42 1.93 2.79
C PRO A 34 -6.27 1.27 3.54
N TYR A 35 -6.55 0.80 4.76
CA TYR A 35 -5.60 -0.01 5.53
C TYR A 35 -6.34 -1.07 6.33
N VAL A 36 -5.61 -2.09 6.73
CA VAL A 36 -6.05 -3.15 7.65
C VAL A 36 -5.12 -3.16 8.86
N LYS A 37 -5.70 -3.36 10.03
CA LYS A 37 -4.95 -3.63 11.26
C LYS A 37 -4.78 -5.13 11.38
N THR A 38 -3.54 -5.57 11.58
CA THR A 38 -3.16 -6.96 11.85
C THR A 38 -2.45 -7.02 13.21
N GLU A 39 -2.15 -8.23 13.67
CA GLU A 39 -1.36 -8.43 14.90
C GLU A 39 0.05 -7.80 14.81
N GLU A 40 0.60 -7.70 13.59
CA GLU A 40 1.87 -7.06 13.29
C GLU A 40 1.78 -5.53 13.14
N GLY A 41 0.59 -4.95 13.19
CA GLY A 41 0.35 -3.51 13.03
C GLY A 41 -0.43 -3.16 11.76
N MET A 42 -0.09 -2.02 11.13
CA MET A 42 -0.84 -1.50 9.97
C MET A 42 -0.31 -2.09 8.66
N LYS A 43 -1.21 -2.61 7.82
CA LYS A 43 -0.91 -3.04 6.46
C LYS A 43 -1.80 -2.31 5.45
N ILE A 44 -1.25 -1.94 4.30
CA ILE A 44 -1.90 -1.21 3.23
C ILE A 44 -1.95 -2.11 2.00
N PRO A 45 -3.13 -2.59 1.58
CA PRO A 45 -3.27 -3.44 0.41
C PRO A 45 -3.15 -2.61 -0.87
N VAL A 46 -2.26 -3.02 -1.78
CA VAL A 46 -2.10 -2.43 -3.12
C VAL A 46 -2.30 -3.52 -4.16
N THR A 47 -3.18 -3.25 -5.12
CA THR A 47 -3.45 -4.16 -6.24
C THR A 47 -2.52 -3.87 -7.39
N TYR A 48 -1.84 -4.91 -7.88
CA TYR A 48 -1.05 -4.90 -9.10
C TYR A 48 -1.70 -5.80 -10.15
N TYR A 49 -1.55 -5.41 -11.41
CA TYR A 49 -1.92 -6.19 -12.57
C TYR A 49 -0.63 -6.54 -13.31
N ILE A 50 -0.31 -7.82 -13.38
CA ILE A 50 0.87 -8.32 -14.05
C ILE A 50 0.44 -8.87 -15.40
N ASP A 51 1.01 -8.34 -16.46
CA ASP A 51 0.90 -8.92 -17.79
C ASP A 51 1.84 -10.12 -17.87
N ASN A 52 1.28 -11.27 -18.23
CA ASN A 52 2.08 -12.47 -18.47
C ASN A 52 2.62 -12.38 -19.90
N ASP A 53 3.59 -11.50 -20.13
CA ASP A 53 4.45 -11.64 -21.31
C ASP A 53 5.46 -12.74 -20.97
N SER A 54 5.16 -13.95 -21.44
CA SER A 54 6.08 -15.09 -21.46
C SER A 54 6.74 -15.18 -22.84
#